data_AF-A0A0Q9KDG5-F1
#
_entry.id   AF-A0A0Q9KDG5-F1
#
_cell.length_a   1.000
_cell.length_b   1.000
_cell.length_c   1.000
_cell.angle_alpha   90.00
_cell.angle_beta   90.00
_cell.angle_gamma   90.00
#
_symmetry.space_group_name_H-M   'P 1'
#
loop_
_entity.id
_entity.type
_entity.pdbx_description
1 polymer ?
#
loop_
_entity_poly.entity_id
_entity_poly.type
_entity_poly.pdbx_seq_one_letter_code
_entity_poly.pdbx_strand_id
1 'polypeptide(L)'
;MTSAEGPTPGVSEALGAAILEGIDAEGDPQQHLTVVRRAASAEDEAAALLRQAVLAARGAGHSWAALGAELGMSRQAVQQRFGARSSQADDAGAGAQERWLGPVTAFDEMAELEIAGRQGWRTVGAGMLKHRVRRTATQWEHKRIGWTGPLRRWEDDGWEVAVRAFPWIYLVRDTGRPAEVA
;
A
#
# COMPACT_ATOMS: atom_id res chain seq x y z
N MET A 1 -28.23 -2.81 -22.49
CA MET A 1 -26.87 -3.04 -23.04
C MET A 1 -26.00 -3.49 -21.89
N THR A 2 -25.93 -4.79 -21.68
CA THR A 2 -25.15 -5.42 -20.61
C THR A 2 -23.73 -5.58 -21.14
N SER A 3 -22.79 -4.76 -20.66
CA SER A 3 -21.37 -5.01 -20.88
C SER A 3 -21.04 -6.35 -20.24
N ALA A 4 -20.69 -7.33 -21.06
CA ALA A 4 -20.15 -8.60 -20.58
C ALA A 4 -18.78 -8.31 -19.98
N GLU A 5 -18.67 -8.30 -18.65
CA GLU A 5 -17.38 -8.48 -17.96
C GLU A 5 -16.85 -9.85 -18.39
N GLY A 6 -15.75 -9.86 -19.14
CA GLY A 6 -15.03 -11.09 -19.43
C GLY A 6 -14.58 -11.77 -18.14
N PRO A 7 -14.30 -13.09 -18.16
CA PRO A 7 -13.81 -13.78 -16.98
C PRO A 7 -12.54 -13.09 -16.46
N THR A 8 -12.56 -12.65 -15.20
CA THR A 8 -11.38 -12.12 -14.53
C THR A 8 -10.30 -13.20 -14.56
N PRO A 9 -9.11 -12.94 -15.14
CA PRO A 9 -8.06 -13.93 -15.18
C PRO A 9 -7.72 -14.38 -13.76
N GLY A 10 -7.43 -15.67 -13.60
CA GLY A 10 -6.96 -16.20 -12.33
C GLY A 10 -5.64 -15.52 -11.94
N VAL A 11 -5.33 -15.43 -10.64
CA VAL A 11 -4.10 -14.78 -10.16
C VAL A 11 -2.84 -15.33 -10.84
N SER A 12 -2.79 -16.64 -11.08
CA SER A 12 -1.68 -17.30 -11.79
C SER A 12 -1.53 -16.80 -13.23
N GLU A 13 -2.65 -16.65 -13.95
CA GLU A 13 -2.67 -16.18 -15.33
C GLU A 13 -2.25 -14.70 -15.43
N ALA A 14 -2.78 -13.86 -14.53
CA ALA A 14 -2.42 -12.45 -14.46
C ALA A 14 -0.92 -12.24 -14.12
N LEU A 15 -0.38 -13.03 -13.19
CA LEU A 15 1.05 -13.01 -12.86
C LEU A 15 1.91 -13.50 -14.03
N GLY A 16 1.51 -14.59 -14.69
CA GLY A 16 2.21 -15.13 -15.85
C GLY A 16 2.29 -14.11 -16.99
N ALA A 17 1.17 -13.45 -17.31
CA ALA A 17 1.10 -12.40 -18.30
C ALA A 17 2.01 -11.21 -17.94
N ALA A 18 1.96 -10.74 -16.69
CA ALA A 18 2.80 -9.62 -16.23
C ALA A 18 4.31 -9.95 -16.24
N ILE A 19 4.69 -11.19 -15.87
CA ILE A 19 6.08 -11.63 -15.89
C ILE A 19 6.63 -11.66 -17.32
N LEU A 20 5.85 -12.22 -18.25
CA LEU A 20 6.26 -12.45 -19.65
C LEU A 20 6.02 -11.25 -20.57
N GLU A 21 5.42 -10.16 -20.09
CA GLU A 21 5.13 -8.98 -20.92
C GLU A 21 6.38 -8.46 -21.64
N GLY A 22 6.38 -8.52 -22.97
CA GLY A 22 7.49 -8.09 -23.82
C GLY A 22 8.73 -8.99 -23.80
N ILE A 23 8.61 -10.23 -23.29
CA ILE A 23 9.67 -11.24 -23.29
C ILE A 23 9.37 -12.30 -24.36
N ASP A 24 10.33 -12.56 -25.24
CA ASP A 24 10.32 -13.70 -26.16
C ASP A 24 11.26 -14.79 -25.62
N ALA A 25 10.81 -15.48 -24.57
CA ALA A 25 11.59 -16.52 -23.91
C ALA A 25 11.79 -17.77 -24.78
N GLU A 26 10.88 -18.01 -25.74
CA GLU A 26 10.98 -19.13 -26.67
C GLU A 26 11.98 -18.85 -27.79
N GLY A 27 12.05 -17.61 -28.29
CA GLY A 27 12.95 -17.18 -29.36
C GLY A 27 14.36 -16.79 -28.90
N ASP A 28 14.54 -16.33 -27.65
CA ASP A 28 15.81 -15.85 -27.12
C ASP A 28 16.15 -16.44 -25.73
N PRO A 29 17.00 -17.47 -25.65
CA PRO A 29 17.43 -18.08 -24.39
C PRO A 29 18.10 -17.11 -23.42
N GLN A 30 18.64 -15.98 -23.88
CA GLN A 30 19.23 -14.98 -22.99
C GLN A 30 18.17 -14.28 -22.12
N GLN A 31 16.91 -14.32 -22.53
CA GLN A 31 15.80 -13.71 -21.78
C GLN A 31 15.29 -14.59 -20.62
N HIS A 32 15.69 -15.86 -20.52
CA HIS A 32 15.34 -16.71 -19.39
C HIS A 32 15.74 -16.12 -18.03
N LEU A 33 16.91 -15.48 -17.95
CA LEU A 33 17.35 -14.82 -16.71
C LEU A 33 16.49 -13.59 -16.38
N THR A 34 15.92 -12.93 -17.39
CA THR A 34 14.95 -11.83 -17.19
C THR A 34 13.65 -12.37 -16.61
N VAL A 35 13.16 -13.52 -17.10
CA VAL A 35 11.99 -14.21 -16.52
C VAL A 35 12.22 -14.53 -15.06
N VAL A 36 13.37 -15.12 -14.70
CA VAL A 36 13.71 -15.44 -13.30
C VAL A 36 13.70 -14.19 -12.42
N ARG A 37 14.34 -13.09 -12.87
CA ARG A 37 14.35 -11.83 -12.11
C ARG A 37 12.94 -11.26 -11.90
N ARG A 38 12.09 -11.28 -12.93
CA ARG A 38 10.71 -10.78 -12.82
C ARG A 38 9.84 -11.67 -11.94
N ALA A 39 9.99 -12.98 -12.02
CA ALA A 39 9.30 -13.91 -11.14
C ALA A 39 9.69 -13.70 -9.67
N ALA A 40 10.98 -13.51 -9.37
CA ALA A 40 11.45 -13.18 -8.03
C ALA A 40 10.86 -11.84 -7.54
N SER A 41 10.82 -10.82 -8.40
CA SER A 41 10.16 -9.54 -8.06
C SER A 41 8.68 -9.71 -7.77
N ALA A 42 7.96 -10.57 -8.51
CA ALA A 42 6.56 -10.86 -8.26
C ALA A 42 6.35 -11.62 -6.94
N GLU A 43 7.26 -12.53 -6.57
CA GLU A 43 7.26 -13.21 -5.27
C GLU A 43 7.43 -12.20 -4.12
N ASP A 44 8.38 -11.28 -4.23
CA ASP A 44 8.63 -10.23 -3.23
C ASP A 44 7.40 -9.35 -3.02
N GLU A 45 6.75 -8.91 -4.11
CA GLU A 45 5.51 -8.11 -4.05
C GLU A 45 4.36 -8.88 -3.40
N ALA A 46 4.16 -10.16 -3.78
CA ALA A 46 3.14 -11.01 -3.17
C ALA A 46 3.41 -11.25 -1.67
N ALA A 47 4.68 -11.45 -1.28
CA ALA A 47 5.09 -11.60 0.10
C ALA A 47 4.88 -10.31 0.91
N ALA A 48 5.12 -9.14 0.32
CA ALA A 48 4.86 -7.84 0.93
C ALA A 48 3.35 -7.63 1.17
N LEU A 49 2.51 -7.91 0.16
CA LEU A 49 1.05 -7.85 0.28
C LEU A 49 0.53 -8.78 1.38
N LEU A 50 1.03 -10.02 1.43
CA LEU A 50 0.67 -10.97 2.49
C LEU A 50 1.06 -10.44 3.88
N ARG A 51 2.26 -9.89 4.03
CA ARG A 51 2.69 -9.28 5.30
C ARG A 51 1.75 -8.15 5.71
N GLN A 52 1.40 -7.26 4.78
CA GLN A 52 0.48 -6.16 5.05
C GLN A 52 -0.91 -6.68 5.45
N ALA A 53 -1.46 -7.68 4.75
CA ALA A 53 -2.73 -8.31 5.09
C ALA A 53 -2.72 -8.91 6.51
N VAL A 54 -1.66 -9.66 6.85
CA VAL A 54 -1.49 -10.25 8.19
C VAL A 54 -1.43 -9.16 9.26
N LEU A 55 -0.64 -8.11 9.03
CA LEU A 55 -0.53 -7.00 9.97
C LEU A 55 -1.86 -6.25 10.13
N ALA A 56 -2.58 -5.99 9.04
CA ALA A 56 -3.90 -5.38 9.08
C ALA A 56 -4.90 -6.22 9.90
N ALA A 57 -4.95 -7.54 9.67
CA ALA A 57 -5.78 -8.45 10.45
C ALA A 57 -5.37 -8.48 11.94
N ARG A 58 -4.06 -8.42 12.25
CA ARG A 58 -3.57 -8.28 13.62
C ARG A 58 -4.03 -6.98 14.26
N GLY A 59 -3.97 -5.86 13.54
CA GLY A 59 -4.46 -4.55 13.98
C GLY A 59 -5.97 -4.53 14.22
N ALA A 60 -6.73 -5.29 13.42
CA ALA A 60 -8.17 -5.50 13.59
C ALA A 60 -8.54 -6.45 14.75
N GLY A 61 -7.56 -6.98 15.48
CA GLY A 61 -7.78 -7.79 16.69
C GLY A 61 -7.72 -9.31 16.48
N HIS A 62 -7.47 -9.81 15.27
CA HIS A 62 -7.32 -11.26 15.05
C HIS A 62 -6.09 -11.82 15.76
N SER A 63 -6.22 -12.99 16.39
CA SER A 63 -5.12 -13.62 17.13
C SER A 63 -4.09 -14.26 16.19
N TRP A 64 -2.85 -14.41 16.66
CA TRP A 64 -1.82 -15.16 15.93
C TRP A 64 -2.19 -16.62 15.65
N ALA A 65 -3.02 -17.23 16.51
CA ALA A 65 -3.50 -18.59 16.31
C ALA A 65 -4.49 -18.67 15.14
N ALA A 66 -5.43 -17.71 15.05
CA ALA A 66 -6.38 -17.64 13.94
C ALA A 66 -5.67 -17.42 12.60
N LEU A 67 -4.68 -16.52 12.56
CA LEU A 67 -3.87 -16.28 11.36
C LEU A 67 -3.00 -17.49 11.00
N GLY A 68 -2.50 -18.22 11.99
CA GLY A 68 -1.82 -19.50 11.77
C GLY A 68 -2.72 -20.51 11.07
N ALA A 69 -3.94 -20.71 11.57
CA ALA A 69 -4.89 -21.62 10.96
C ALA A 69 -5.19 -21.26 9.49
N GLU A 70 -5.40 -19.97 9.19
CA GLU A 70 -5.66 -19.49 7.83
C GLU A 70 -4.48 -19.72 6.87
N LEU A 71 -3.24 -19.56 7.37
CA LEU A 71 -2.03 -19.73 6.56
C LEU A 71 -1.51 -21.17 6.52
N GLY A 72 -2.19 -22.13 7.16
CA GLY A 72 -1.68 -23.49 7.31
C GLY A 72 -0.38 -23.56 8.13
N MET A 73 -0.17 -22.63 9.06
CA MET A 73 1.03 -22.46 9.87
C MET A 73 0.74 -22.59 11.36
N SER A 74 1.74 -22.99 12.15
CA SER A 74 1.62 -22.92 13.61
C SER A 74 1.60 -21.44 14.07
N ARG A 75 1.00 -21.18 15.24
CA ARG A 75 1.02 -19.86 15.89
C ARG A 75 2.45 -19.30 16.00
N GLN A 76 3.41 -20.15 16.39
CA GLN A 76 4.81 -19.76 16.56
C GLN A 76 5.47 -19.44 15.22
N ALA A 77 5.19 -20.21 14.16
CA ALA A 77 5.72 -19.95 12.82
C ALA A 77 5.21 -18.61 12.27
N VAL A 78 3.93 -18.29 12.43
CA VAL A 78 3.38 -16.98 12.02
C VAL A 78 3.98 -15.85 12.86
N GLN A 79 4.12 -16.04 14.17
CA GLN A 79 4.77 -15.04 15.04
C GLN A 79 6.23 -14.78 14.65
N GLN A 80 7.01 -15.81 14.32
CA GLN A 80 8.37 -15.61 13.83
C GLN A 80 8.39 -14.87 12.48
N ARG A 81 7.51 -15.26 11.55
CA ARG A 81 7.51 -14.71 10.18
C ARG A 81 7.00 -13.26 10.12
N PHE A 82 5.99 -12.91 10.92
CA PHE A 82 5.26 -11.65 10.82
C PHE A 82 5.27 -10.82 12.11
N GLY A 83 5.67 -11.38 13.25
CA GLY A 83 5.70 -10.69 14.53
C GLY A 83 6.98 -9.91 14.80
N ALA A 84 8.02 -10.06 13.99
CA ALA A 84 9.20 -9.21 14.05
C ALA A 84 8.81 -7.77 13.72
N ARG A 85 9.02 -6.86 14.67
CA ARG A 85 8.81 -5.43 14.44
C ARG A 85 9.70 -5.02 13.27
N SER A 86 9.08 -4.51 12.21
CA SER A 86 9.77 -3.66 11.24
C SER A 86 10.17 -2.36 11.95
N SER A 87 11.20 -2.43 12.77
CA SER A 87 11.96 -1.27 13.21
C SER A 87 12.83 -0.85 12.03
N GLN A 88 12.28 -0.06 11.11
CA GLN A 88 13.10 0.68 10.16
C GLN A 88 12.68 2.14 10.16
N ALA A 89 13.56 2.89 10.84
CA ALA A 89 13.92 4.29 10.64
C ALA A 89 12.81 5.35 10.76
N ASP A 90 12.50 5.68 12.01
CA ASP A 90 12.41 7.08 12.41
C ASP A 90 13.85 7.63 12.44
N ASP A 91 14.22 8.55 11.55
CA ASP A 91 14.60 9.95 11.89
C ASP A 91 15.26 10.73 10.71
N ALA A 92 14.90 12.02 10.67
CA ALA A 92 15.52 13.21 10.08
C ALA A 92 16.16 13.21 8.67
N GLY A 93 15.46 13.84 7.71
CA GLY A 93 16.05 14.57 6.58
C GLY A 93 15.79 16.07 6.74
N ALA A 94 16.86 16.86 6.92
CA ALA A 94 16.79 18.31 7.10
C ALA A 94 16.20 19.02 5.87
N GLY A 95 15.13 19.80 6.08
CA GLY A 95 14.56 20.74 5.10
C GLY A 95 13.05 20.63 4.90
N ALA A 96 12.45 19.45 5.11
CA ALA A 96 11.00 19.25 5.10
C ALA A 96 10.55 18.71 6.46
N GLN A 97 9.65 19.43 7.15
CA GLN A 97 9.13 18.95 8.44
C GLN A 97 8.26 17.71 8.20
N GLU A 98 8.71 16.55 8.68
CA GLU A 98 7.91 15.32 8.72
C GLU A 98 7.51 14.99 10.15
N ARG A 99 6.32 14.41 10.33
CA ARG A 99 5.88 13.89 11.64
C ARG A 99 4.99 12.66 11.47
N TRP A 100 4.84 11.90 12.55
CA TRP A 100 3.78 10.90 12.66
C TRP A 100 2.50 11.53 13.19
N LEU A 101 1.40 11.28 12.50
CA LEU A 101 0.04 11.57 12.92
C LEU A 101 -0.58 10.26 13.45
N GLY A 102 -0.91 10.23 14.73
CA GLY A 102 -1.49 9.07 15.41
C GLY A 102 -1.46 9.19 16.94
N PRO A 103 -2.08 8.23 17.66
CA PRO A 103 -2.73 7.03 17.11
C PRO A 103 -4.06 7.36 16.41
N VAL A 104 -4.33 6.68 15.30
CA VAL A 104 -5.61 6.74 14.55
C VAL A 104 -6.16 5.34 14.29
N THR A 105 -7.47 5.22 14.26
CA THR A 105 -8.22 4.01 13.92
C THR A 105 -8.79 4.11 12.51
N ALA A 106 -9.25 2.99 11.96
CA ALA A 106 -9.89 3.00 10.64
C ALA A 106 -11.14 3.91 10.54
N PHE A 107 -11.71 4.33 11.68
CA PHE A 107 -12.90 5.18 11.78
C PHE A 107 -12.58 6.68 11.83
N ASP A 108 -11.56 7.08 12.59
CA ASP A 108 -11.19 8.51 12.78
C ASP A 108 -10.10 8.99 11.80
N GLU A 109 -9.32 8.05 11.24
CA GLU A 109 -8.13 8.34 10.43
C GLU A 109 -8.37 9.34 9.32
N MET A 110 -9.49 9.22 8.60
CA MET A 110 -9.77 10.12 7.47
C MET A 110 -10.12 11.54 7.93
N ALA A 111 -10.80 11.70 9.07
CA ALA A 111 -11.11 13.01 9.62
C ALA A 111 -9.84 13.71 10.13
N GLU A 112 -8.95 12.96 10.78
CA GLU A 112 -7.65 13.47 11.22
C GLU A 112 -6.76 13.88 10.04
N LEU A 113 -6.76 13.09 8.97
CA LEU A 113 -6.05 13.43 7.73
C LEU A 113 -6.64 14.65 7.03
N GLU A 114 -7.97 14.84 7.06
CA GLU A 114 -8.61 16.03 6.52
C GLU A 114 -8.18 17.31 7.25
N ILE A 115 -8.14 17.27 8.58
CA ILE A 115 -7.63 18.38 9.41
C ILE A 115 -6.16 18.67 9.09
N ALA A 116 -5.34 17.63 9.04
CA ALA A 116 -3.92 17.75 8.72
C ALA A 116 -3.71 18.30 7.29
N GLY A 117 -4.52 17.86 6.34
CA GLY A 117 -4.52 18.31 4.96
C GLY A 117 -4.76 19.80 4.82
N ARG A 118 -5.75 20.35 5.55
CA ARG A 118 -5.98 21.82 5.60
C ARG A 118 -4.78 22.59 6.14
N GLN A 119 -4.06 22.02 7.09
CA GLN A 119 -2.82 22.58 7.64
C GLN A 119 -1.60 22.32 6.74
N GLY A 120 -1.78 21.75 5.55
CA GLY A 120 -0.73 21.49 4.57
C GLY A 120 0.16 20.28 4.85
N TRP A 121 -0.35 19.31 5.60
CA TRP A 121 0.32 18.03 5.81
C TRP A 121 -0.17 16.99 4.79
N ARG A 122 0.71 16.55 3.89
CA ARG A 122 0.42 15.44 2.96
C ARG A 122 0.92 14.12 3.51
N THR A 123 0.17 13.04 3.31
CA THR A 123 0.67 11.69 3.64
C THR A 123 1.81 11.30 2.71
N VAL A 124 2.86 10.71 3.29
CA VAL A 124 4.04 10.16 2.59
C VAL A 124 4.39 8.74 3.06
N GLY A 125 3.62 8.20 4.02
CA GLY A 125 3.75 6.83 4.49
C GLY A 125 2.65 6.47 5.48
N ALA A 126 2.43 5.18 5.71
CA ALA A 126 1.51 4.66 6.71
C ALA A 126 2.20 3.57 7.53
N GLY A 127 1.99 3.61 8.83
CA GLY A 127 2.34 2.57 9.77
C GLY A 127 1.08 2.03 10.45
N MET A 128 1.26 1.06 11.35
CA MET A 128 0.15 0.55 12.14
C MET A 128 -0.45 1.68 13.01
N LEU A 129 -1.71 2.05 12.75
CA LEU A 129 -2.46 3.09 13.48
C LEU A 129 -1.82 4.49 13.44
N LYS A 130 -1.01 4.80 12.42
CA LYS A 130 -0.40 6.13 12.25
C LYS A 130 -0.02 6.43 10.80
N HIS A 131 -0.05 7.71 10.43
CA HIS A 131 0.43 8.20 9.13
C HIS A 131 1.71 8.99 9.28
N ARG A 132 2.66 8.81 8.36
CA ARG A 132 3.79 9.72 8.22
C ARG A 132 3.38 10.82 7.26
N VAL A 133 3.44 12.06 7.73
CA VAL A 133 3.02 13.23 6.97
C VAL A 133 4.18 14.21 6.81
N ARG A 134 4.21 14.91 5.68
CA ARG A 134 5.21 15.94 5.35
C ARG A 134 4.52 17.29 5.20
N ARG A 135 5.11 18.34 5.79
CA ARG A 135 4.61 19.71 5.68
C ARG A 135 4.90 20.28 4.30
N THR A 136 3.92 20.99 3.77
CA THR A 136 3.97 21.74 2.51
C THR A 136 3.32 23.11 2.68
N ALA A 137 3.41 23.96 1.66
CA ALA A 137 2.82 25.29 1.65
C ALA A 137 1.32 25.28 1.27
N THR A 138 0.82 24.18 0.72
CA THR A 138 -0.54 24.06 0.17
C THR A 138 -1.39 23.07 0.97
N GLN A 139 -2.71 23.20 0.90
CA GLN A 139 -3.63 22.24 1.50
C GLN A 139 -3.78 20.98 0.64
N TRP A 140 -4.00 19.86 1.31
CA TRP A 140 -4.15 18.55 0.68
C TRP A 140 -5.50 17.93 1.01
N GLU A 141 -6.08 17.25 0.04
CA GLU A 141 -7.16 16.31 0.26
C GLU A 141 -6.60 14.89 0.38
N HIS A 142 -7.22 14.08 1.22
CA HIS A 142 -6.85 12.68 1.41
C HIS A 142 -8.06 11.79 1.12
N LYS A 143 -7.80 10.64 0.51
CA LYS A 143 -8.83 9.64 0.24
C LYS A 143 -8.27 8.24 0.48
N ARG A 144 -9.04 7.38 1.12
CA ARG A 144 -8.74 5.94 1.25
C ARG A 144 -9.64 5.15 0.33
N ILE A 145 -9.05 4.31 -0.51
CA ILE A 145 -9.78 3.40 -1.40
C ILE A 145 -9.35 1.96 -1.16
N GLY A 146 -10.23 1.01 -1.47
CA GLY A 146 -9.84 -0.40 -1.58
C GLY A 146 -8.98 -0.63 -2.81
N TRP A 147 -7.97 -1.50 -2.70
CA TRP A 147 -7.14 -1.91 -3.83
C TRP A 147 -7.86 -2.95 -4.69
N THR A 148 -8.91 -2.53 -5.40
CA THR A 148 -9.80 -3.43 -6.16
C THR A 148 -9.67 -3.32 -7.68
N GLY A 149 -8.85 -2.42 -8.20
CA GLY A 149 -8.71 -2.22 -9.65
C GLY A 149 -7.72 -1.13 -10.04
N PRO A 150 -7.70 -0.73 -11.33
CA PRO A 150 -6.77 0.25 -11.87
C PRO A 150 -6.88 1.61 -11.17
N LEU A 151 -5.73 2.25 -10.96
CA LEU A 151 -5.64 3.56 -10.30
C LEU A 151 -5.88 4.73 -11.24
N ARG A 152 -5.81 4.52 -12.55
CA ARG A 152 -5.87 5.55 -13.59
C ARG A 152 -7.05 6.51 -13.45
N ARG A 153 -8.24 5.99 -13.11
CA ARG A 153 -9.44 6.83 -12.90
C ARG A 153 -9.26 7.90 -11.81
N TRP A 154 -8.42 7.62 -10.81
CA TRP A 154 -8.14 8.57 -9.74
C TRP A 154 -7.05 9.54 -10.15
N GLU A 155 -6.04 9.06 -10.89
CA GLU A 155 -4.96 9.88 -11.45
C GLU A 155 -5.53 10.93 -12.43
N ASP A 156 -6.50 10.55 -13.26
CA ASP A 156 -7.21 11.45 -14.17
C ASP A 156 -7.98 12.57 -13.41
N ASP A 157 -8.42 12.29 -12.18
CA ASP A 157 -9.08 13.24 -11.26
C ASP A 157 -8.07 14.06 -10.41
N GLY A 158 -6.77 13.94 -10.71
CA GLY A 158 -5.67 14.65 -10.04
C GLY A 158 -5.21 14.01 -8.72
N TRP A 159 -5.60 12.77 -8.44
CA TRP A 159 -5.13 12.06 -7.24
C TRP A 159 -3.79 11.37 -7.47
N GLU A 160 -2.89 11.52 -6.51
CA GLU A 160 -1.61 10.82 -6.44
C GLU A 160 -1.65 9.70 -5.41
N VAL A 161 -0.96 8.59 -5.68
CA VAL A 161 -0.75 7.54 -4.66
C VAL A 161 0.24 8.03 -3.60
N ALA A 162 -0.25 8.26 -2.39
CA ALA A 162 0.61 8.59 -1.25
C ALA A 162 1.27 7.36 -0.65
N VAL A 163 0.48 6.32 -0.37
CA VAL A 163 0.98 5.06 0.17
C VAL A 163 0.06 3.89 -0.19
N ARG A 164 0.67 2.73 -0.42
CA ARG A 164 -0.01 1.44 -0.60
C ARG A 164 0.10 0.67 0.73
N ALA A 165 -1.02 0.53 1.42
CA ALA A 165 -1.11 -0.11 2.73
C ALA A 165 -2.25 -1.13 2.69
N PHE A 166 -1.98 -2.30 2.11
CA PHE A 166 -2.99 -3.31 1.80
C PHE A 166 -3.89 -3.61 3.02
N PRO A 167 -5.23 -3.67 2.83
CA PRO A 167 -5.97 -3.68 1.56
C PRO A 167 -6.27 -2.29 0.98
N TRP A 168 -5.74 -1.23 1.59
CA TRP A 168 -6.05 0.15 1.26
C TRP A 168 -4.96 0.80 0.40
N ILE A 169 -5.38 1.76 -0.41
CA ILE A 169 -4.50 2.76 -1.01
C ILE A 169 -4.94 4.11 -0.47
N TYR A 170 -3.98 4.87 0.05
CA TYR A 170 -4.23 6.27 0.40
C TYR A 170 -3.76 7.14 -0.75
N LEU A 171 -4.69 7.97 -1.20
CA LEU A 171 -4.50 8.95 -2.24
C LEU A 171 -4.41 10.34 -1.61
N VAL A 172 -3.62 11.20 -2.21
CA VAL A 172 -3.52 12.62 -1.87
C VAL A 172 -3.73 13.46 -3.12
N ARG A 173 -4.29 14.66 -2.96
CA ARG A 173 -4.43 15.63 -4.05
C ARG A 173 -4.11 17.02 -3.52
N ASP A 174 -3.24 17.75 -4.21
CA ASP A 174 -2.96 19.14 -3.89
C ASP A 174 -4.13 20.02 -4.34
N THR A 175 -4.62 20.87 -3.44
CA THR A 175 -5.72 21.79 -3.73
C THR A 175 -5.23 23.12 -4.34
N GLY A 176 -3.93 23.39 -4.26
CA GLY A 176 -3.32 24.67 -4.61
C GLY A 176 -3.63 25.82 -3.63
N ARG A 177 -4.48 25.59 -2.61
CA ARG A 177 -4.82 26.61 -1.61
C ARG A 177 -3.68 26.71 -0.59
N PRO A 178 -3.37 27.91 -0.07
CA PRO A 178 -2.39 28.05 1.01
C PRO A 178 -2.79 27.25 2.26
N ALA A 179 -1.80 26.62 2.89
CA ALA A 179 -1.97 25.90 4.14
C ALA A 179 -2.50 26.82 5.25
N GLU A 180 -3.46 26.32 6.02
CA GLU A 180 -3.96 27.00 7.20
C GLU A 180 -2.88 27.02 8.30
N VAL A 181 -2.84 28.12 9.03
CA VAL A 181 -2.00 28.23 10.22
C VAL A 181 -2.61 27.32 11.29
N ALA A 182 -1.77 26.48 11.89
CA ALA A 182 -2.16 25.54 12.94
C ALA A 182 -2.43 26.27 14.26
#